data_AF-A0A9N9IZU4-F1
#
_entry.id   AF-A0A9N9IZU4-F1
#
_cell.length_a   1.000
_cell.length_b   1.000
_cell.length_c   1.000
_cell.angle_alpha   90.00
_cell.angle_beta   90.00
_cell.angle_gamma   90.00
#
_symmetry.space_group_name_H-M   'P 1'
#
loop_
_entity.id
_entity.type
_entity.pdbx_description
1 polymer ?
#
loop_
_entity_poly.entity_id
_entity_poly.type
_entity_poly.pdbx_seq_one_letter_code
_entity_poly.pdbx_strand_id
1 'polypeptide(L)'
;FSSISNATDFQLNHPATSSRIQTLEWKPLLPESWFKENSFSEALSREEVFVKERRRLALQGITSFQFDPLGSQILFNYGSGIYLGYVNKNGEFCPRPITPNISASAIYPVGMTNFPIAHSPQHGGISPISSPSTTDSSSTSVYCFSPSNSSLPRLDPKLGGCNRDLIAFIRDHDIWVTTPNGCETQLTFHNELDPNGTAALSCGVAEFVMQEEFYRYTGYYWGPPSIKTYMNDREKILYLQVSEAMVDLVSIPKPGSQGEVEEYRYPKAGTLNAVSDLQIVEFTPRYSEEEVTYGPVHKRLWGPAALDKLFPWVEYI
;
A
#
# COMPACT_ATOMS: atom_id res chain seq x y z
N PHE A 1 81.29 -5.49 -52.09
CA PHE A 1 82.22 -5.00 -51.06
C PHE A 1 81.51 -3.90 -50.27
N SER A 2 81.33 -4.12 -48.94
CA SER A 2 81.12 -3.14 -47.83
C SER A 2 80.01 -2.08 -47.95
N SER A 3 79.16 -1.77 -46.96
CA SER A 3 79.22 -1.94 -45.50
C SER A 3 77.85 -1.68 -44.84
N ILE A 4 77.71 -2.22 -43.64
CA ILE A 4 76.57 -2.22 -42.70
C ILE A 4 76.30 -0.85 -42.06
N SER A 5 75.04 -0.52 -41.73
CA SER A 5 74.68 0.08 -40.42
C SER A 5 73.21 -0.17 -40.07
N ASN A 6 73.01 -0.68 -38.86
CA ASN A 6 71.73 -0.96 -38.22
C ASN A 6 71.01 0.32 -37.81
N ALA A 7 69.69 0.36 -37.98
CA ALA A 7 68.80 1.10 -37.10
C ALA A 7 67.53 0.27 -36.90
N THR A 8 67.41 -0.28 -35.70
CA THR A 8 66.21 -0.87 -35.13
C THR A 8 65.13 0.20 -35.01
N ASP A 9 63.94 -0.03 -35.57
CA ASP A 9 62.73 0.66 -35.10
C ASP A 9 61.54 -0.29 -35.04
N PHE A 10 60.82 -0.14 -33.94
CA PHE A 10 59.90 -1.09 -33.34
C PHE A 10 58.72 -1.48 -34.24
N GLN A 11 58.58 -2.78 -34.53
CA GLN A 11 57.27 -3.35 -34.85
C GLN A 11 56.44 -3.38 -33.56
N LEU A 12 55.51 -2.43 -33.43
CA LEU A 12 54.38 -2.53 -32.51
C LEU A 12 53.48 -3.68 -32.99
N ASN A 13 53.82 -4.90 -32.57
CA ASN A 13 52.88 -6.01 -32.53
C ASN A 13 51.78 -5.63 -31.54
N HIS A 14 50.70 -5.01 -32.01
CA HIS A 14 49.44 -5.03 -31.29
C HIS A 14 48.89 -6.45 -31.37
N PRO A 15 48.86 -7.25 -30.28
CA PRO A 15 48.00 -8.42 -30.29
C PRO A 15 46.58 -7.88 -30.36
N ALA A 16 45.87 -8.18 -31.45
CA ALA A 16 44.42 -8.05 -31.47
C ALA A 16 43.82 -9.12 -30.56
N THR A 17 43.99 -8.96 -29.24
CA THR A 17 43.15 -9.63 -28.26
C THR A 17 41.78 -8.98 -28.35
N SER A 18 40.98 -9.44 -29.30
CA SER A 18 39.54 -9.22 -29.29
C SER A 18 39.00 -9.95 -28.06
N SER A 19 38.94 -9.25 -26.93
CA SER A 19 38.22 -9.71 -25.75
C SER A 19 36.75 -9.84 -26.15
N ARG A 20 36.30 -11.07 -26.37
CA ARG A 20 34.92 -11.39 -26.69
C ARG A 20 34.02 -10.74 -25.63
N ILE A 21 33.15 -9.84 -26.05
CA ILE A 21 32.18 -9.20 -25.15
C ILE A 21 31.31 -10.32 -24.55
N GLN A 22 31.38 -10.48 -23.23
CA GLN A 22 30.54 -11.46 -22.53
C GLN A 22 29.08 -11.04 -22.67
N THR A 23 28.29 -11.89 -23.31
CA THR A 23 26.84 -11.71 -23.44
C THR A 23 26.16 -12.61 -22.42
N LEU A 24 25.31 -12.02 -21.57
CA LEU A 24 24.51 -12.77 -20.60
C LEU A 24 23.17 -13.15 -21.21
N GLU A 25 22.74 -14.38 -20.98
CA GLU A 25 21.44 -14.89 -21.42
C GLU A 25 20.35 -14.45 -20.44
N TRP A 26 19.26 -13.91 -20.98
CA TRP A 26 18.07 -13.60 -20.19
C TRP A 26 17.28 -14.89 -19.97
N LYS A 27 17.34 -15.43 -18.74
CA LYS A 27 16.59 -16.62 -18.36
C LYS A 27 15.31 -16.20 -17.63
N PRO A 28 14.11 -16.53 -18.15
CA PRO A 28 12.87 -16.18 -17.50
C PRO A 28 12.74 -16.92 -16.17
N LEU A 29 12.57 -16.17 -15.08
CA LEU A 29 12.34 -16.75 -13.75
C LEU A 29 10.92 -17.31 -13.60
N LEU A 30 9.96 -16.72 -14.32
CA LEU A 30 8.58 -17.17 -14.41
C LEU A 30 8.28 -17.59 -15.86
N PRO A 31 7.81 -18.82 -16.09
CA PRO A 31 7.43 -19.26 -17.43
C PRO A 31 6.15 -18.56 -17.89
N GLU A 32 5.96 -18.43 -19.20
CA GLU A 32 4.75 -17.83 -19.78
C GLU A 32 3.46 -18.58 -19.37
N SER A 33 3.56 -19.89 -19.11
CA SER A 33 2.44 -20.69 -18.60
C SER A 33 1.91 -20.18 -17.26
N TRP A 34 2.80 -19.68 -16.39
CA TRP A 34 2.41 -19.12 -15.10
C TRP A 34 1.50 -17.90 -15.27
N PHE A 35 1.83 -16.99 -16.19
CA PHE A 35 1.01 -15.81 -16.47
C PHE A 35 -0.35 -16.18 -17.09
N LYS A 36 -0.41 -17.26 -17.88
CA LYS A 36 -1.67 -17.77 -18.45
C LYS A 36 -2.56 -18.37 -17.35
N GLU A 37 -2.00 -19.16 -16.45
CA GLU A 37 -2.70 -19.77 -15.33
C GLU A 37 -3.19 -18.75 -14.30
N ASN A 38 -2.41 -17.71 -14.06
CA ASN A 38 -2.71 -16.64 -13.10
C ASN A 38 -3.34 -15.40 -13.76
N SER A 39 -3.97 -15.56 -14.94
CA SER A 39 -4.61 -14.46 -15.67
C SER A 39 -5.56 -13.68 -14.76
N PHE A 40 -5.30 -12.38 -14.60
CA PHE A 40 -6.12 -11.48 -13.81
C PHE A 40 -7.23 -10.87 -14.69
N SER A 41 -8.36 -10.53 -14.08
CA SER A 41 -9.34 -9.66 -14.74
C SER A 41 -8.67 -8.32 -15.04
N GLU A 42 -8.70 -7.88 -16.29
CA GLU A 42 -8.06 -6.64 -16.75
C GLU A 42 -8.58 -5.40 -16.01
N ALA A 43 -9.72 -5.51 -15.34
CA ALA A 43 -10.25 -4.50 -14.43
C ALA A 43 -9.42 -4.45 -13.13
N LEU A 44 -8.36 -3.63 -13.14
CA LEU A 44 -7.68 -3.19 -11.92
C LEU A 44 -8.68 -2.49 -10.98
N SER A 45 -8.47 -2.64 -9.68
CA SER A 45 -9.20 -1.85 -8.69
C SER A 45 -8.88 -0.36 -8.86
N ARG A 46 -9.79 0.50 -8.39
CA ARG A 46 -9.64 1.96 -8.41
C ARG A 46 -8.29 2.38 -7.80
N GLU A 47 -7.94 1.80 -6.67
CA GLU A 47 -6.74 2.13 -5.91
C GLU A 47 -5.47 1.67 -6.65
N GLU A 48 -5.50 0.51 -7.32
CA GLU A 48 -4.39 0.03 -8.15
C GLU A 48 -4.15 0.93 -9.36
N VAL A 49 -5.22 1.42 -10.01
CA VAL A 49 -5.11 2.38 -11.12
C VAL A 49 -4.38 3.65 -10.65
N PHE A 50 -4.79 4.24 -9.54
CA PHE A 50 -4.12 5.44 -9.02
C PHE A 50 -2.66 5.20 -8.64
N VAL A 51 -2.35 4.05 -8.04
CA VAL A 51 -0.95 3.70 -7.72
C VAL A 51 -0.12 3.64 -9.00
N LYS A 52 -0.66 3.08 -10.09
CA LYS A 52 0.04 3.02 -11.38
C LYS A 52 0.22 4.40 -12.00
N GLU A 53 -0.83 5.23 -12.01
CA GLU A 53 -0.78 6.59 -12.53
C GLU A 53 0.30 7.42 -11.82
N ARG A 54 0.28 7.44 -10.49
CA ARG A 54 1.21 8.22 -9.67
C ARG A 54 2.65 7.72 -9.77
N ARG A 55 2.85 6.40 -9.97
CA ARG A 55 4.18 5.83 -10.26
C ARG A 55 4.60 5.95 -11.73
N ARG A 56 3.75 6.49 -12.60
CA ARG A 56 3.97 6.60 -14.06
C ARG A 56 4.25 5.25 -14.73
N LEU A 57 3.56 4.21 -14.28
CA LEU A 57 3.73 2.83 -14.75
C LEU A 57 2.80 2.51 -15.92
N ALA A 58 3.30 2.66 -17.15
CA ALA A 58 2.57 2.31 -18.37
C ALA A 58 2.51 0.79 -18.65
N LEU A 59 3.41 0.01 -18.06
CA LEU A 59 3.51 -1.43 -18.30
C LEU A 59 2.45 -2.20 -17.51
N GLN A 60 1.98 -3.30 -18.11
CA GLN A 60 1.19 -4.31 -17.41
C GLN A 60 2.10 -5.40 -16.86
N GLY A 61 1.69 -6.03 -15.76
CA GLY A 61 2.40 -7.15 -15.16
C GLY A 61 2.98 -6.85 -13.78
N ILE A 62 4.05 -7.55 -13.42
CA ILE A 62 4.75 -7.38 -12.15
C ILE A 62 5.57 -6.09 -12.22
N THR A 63 5.15 -5.07 -11.47
CA THR A 63 5.80 -3.74 -11.49
C THR A 63 6.88 -3.57 -10.42
N SER A 64 6.85 -4.41 -9.38
CA SER A 64 7.78 -4.37 -8.26
C SER A 64 7.88 -5.74 -7.60
N PHE A 65 9.03 -6.02 -7.01
CA PHE A 65 9.24 -7.21 -6.17
C PHE A 65 10.16 -6.86 -5.00
N GLN A 66 10.13 -7.66 -3.95
CA GLN A 66 11.09 -7.65 -2.86
C GLN A 66 11.83 -8.98 -2.83
N PHE A 67 13.12 -8.91 -2.59
CA PHE A 67 13.98 -10.09 -2.46
C PHE A 67 14.65 -10.08 -1.09
N ASP A 68 14.41 -11.14 -0.31
CA ASP A 68 15.17 -11.42 0.91
C ASP A 68 16.27 -12.44 0.58
N PRO A 69 17.55 -12.02 0.55
CA PRO A 69 18.66 -12.90 0.20
C PRO A 69 18.91 -13.99 1.25
N LEU A 70 18.49 -13.78 2.51
CA LEU A 70 18.75 -14.72 3.59
C LEU A 70 17.75 -15.88 3.58
N GLY A 71 16.47 -15.58 3.33
CA GLY A 71 15.45 -16.60 3.10
C GLY A 71 15.38 -17.11 1.65
N SER A 72 16.10 -16.48 0.71
CA SER A 72 15.95 -16.69 -0.74
C SER A 72 14.50 -16.51 -1.21
N GLN A 73 13.79 -15.53 -0.61
CA GLN A 73 12.36 -15.29 -0.82
C GLN A 73 12.16 -14.15 -1.82
N ILE A 74 11.22 -14.33 -2.76
CA ILE A 74 10.73 -13.25 -3.61
C ILE A 74 9.24 -13.04 -3.32
N LEU A 75 8.90 -11.80 -2.95
CA LEU A 75 7.54 -11.31 -2.78
C LEU A 75 7.21 -10.35 -3.91
N PHE A 76 6.06 -10.49 -4.55
CA PHE A 76 5.59 -9.53 -5.55
C PHE A 76 4.06 -9.47 -5.60
N ASN A 77 3.55 -8.37 -6.16
CA ASN A 77 2.15 -8.21 -6.50
C ASN A 77 1.90 -8.52 -7.97
N TYR A 78 0.80 -9.21 -8.26
CA TYR A 78 0.33 -9.42 -9.63
C TYR A 78 -1.20 -9.47 -9.64
N GLY A 79 -1.83 -8.49 -10.30
CA GLY A 79 -3.23 -8.16 -10.04
C GLY A 79 -3.47 -7.85 -8.55
N SER A 80 -4.63 -8.23 -8.04
CA SER A 80 -4.98 -8.10 -6.61
C SER A 80 -4.32 -9.17 -5.70
N GLY A 81 -3.48 -10.02 -6.27
CA GLY A 81 -2.78 -11.11 -5.59
C GLY A 81 -1.42 -10.70 -5.04
N ILE A 82 -1.12 -11.16 -3.82
CA ILE A 82 0.23 -11.17 -3.26
C ILE A 82 0.80 -12.57 -3.47
N TYR A 83 1.98 -12.66 -4.07
CA TYR A 83 2.67 -13.90 -4.38
C TYR A 83 4.00 -13.97 -3.63
N LEU A 84 4.26 -15.11 -2.99
CA LEU A 84 5.50 -15.40 -2.30
C LEU A 84 6.07 -16.73 -2.80
N GLY A 85 7.37 -16.78 -3.05
CA GLY A 85 8.06 -18.02 -3.39
C GLY A 85 9.51 -18.01 -2.94
N TYR A 86 10.16 -19.15 -3.08
CA TYR A 86 11.56 -19.35 -2.75
C TYR A 86 12.34 -19.68 -4.03
N VAL A 87 13.49 -19.04 -4.22
CA VAL A 87 14.42 -19.38 -5.30
C VAL A 87 15.28 -20.53 -4.80
N ASN A 88 15.21 -21.68 -5.49
CA ASN A 88 16.00 -22.84 -5.10
C ASN A 88 17.46 -22.72 -5.60
N LYS A 89 18.33 -23.64 -5.16
CA LYS A 89 19.75 -23.65 -5.56
C LYS A 89 19.95 -23.84 -7.07
N ASN A 90 18.97 -24.39 -7.77
CA ASN A 90 19.00 -24.62 -9.21
C ASN A 90 18.49 -23.40 -9.99
N GLY A 91 18.05 -22.34 -9.29
CA GLY A 91 17.49 -21.13 -9.88
C GLY A 91 16.00 -21.23 -10.25
N GLU A 92 15.32 -22.32 -9.91
CA GLU A 92 13.88 -22.46 -10.13
C GLU A 92 13.11 -21.68 -9.05
N PHE A 93 11.98 -21.11 -9.46
CA PHE A 93 11.12 -20.28 -8.63
C PHE A 93 9.66 -20.62 -8.89
N CYS A 94 8.96 -21.03 -7.83
CA CYS A 94 7.54 -21.38 -7.88
C CYS A 94 6.77 -20.54 -6.86
N PRO A 95 6.32 -19.33 -7.22
CA PRO A 95 5.55 -18.50 -6.31
C PRO A 95 4.16 -19.07 -6.08
N ARG A 96 3.65 -18.89 -4.86
CA ARG A 96 2.30 -19.25 -4.46
C ARG A 96 1.52 -18.00 -4.06
N PRO A 97 0.23 -17.89 -4.42
CA PRO A 97 -0.61 -16.82 -3.92
C PRO A 97 -0.82 -16.99 -2.41
N ILE A 98 -0.74 -15.89 -1.67
CA ILE A 98 -1.16 -15.86 -0.26
C ILE A 98 -2.67 -15.64 -0.25
N THR A 99 -3.43 -16.68 0.08
CA THR A 99 -4.90 -16.65 0.18
C THR A 99 -5.31 -16.52 1.63
N PRO A 100 -6.19 -15.56 2.00
CA PRO A 100 -6.68 -15.45 3.37
C PRO A 100 -7.34 -16.76 3.83
N ASN A 101 -7.07 -17.17 5.07
CA ASN A 101 -7.65 -18.37 5.66
C ASN A 101 -9.06 -18.04 6.18
N ILE A 102 -10.03 -17.92 5.26
CA ILE A 102 -11.40 -17.59 5.65
C ILE A 102 -12.06 -18.85 6.24
N SER A 103 -11.97 -19.01 7.56
CA SER A 103 -12.98 -19.79 8.28
C SER A 103 -14.28 -18.98 8.28
N ALA A 104 -15.41 -19.61 8.00
CA ALA A 104 -16.71 -18.99 7.70
C ALA A 104 -17.37 -18.19 8.86
N SER A 105 -16.61 -17.74 9.85
CA SER A 105 -17.09 -17.16 11.11
C SER A 105 -16.88 -15.65 11.28
N ALA A 106 -16.21 -14.96 10.36
CA ALA A 106 -16.13 -13.49 10.40
C ALA A 106 -17.36 -12.84 9.72
N ILE A 107 -18.56 -13.13 10.23
CA ILE A 107 -19.71 -12.25 10.02
C ILE A 107 -19.54 -11.12 11.03
N TYR A 108 -19.00 -9.97 10.58
CA TYR A 108 -19.09 -8.74 11.35
C TYR A 108 -20.58 -8.47 11.66
N PRO A 109 -20.97 -8.25 12.93
CA PRO A 109 -22.36 -7.96 13.23
C PRO A 109 -22.71 -6.61 12.60
N VAL A 110 -23.58 -6.63 11.60
CA VAL A 110 -24.32 -5.46 11.14
C VAL A 110 -25.11 -4.96 12.34
N GLY A 111 -24.65 -3.88 12.95
CA GLY A 111 -25.33 -3.22 14.05
C GLY A 111 -26.68 -2.67 13.60
N MET A 112 -27.74 -3.42 13.85
CA MET A 112 -29.09 -2.89 13.97
C MET A 112 -29.18 -2.03 15.21
N THR A 113 -29.46 -0.72 15.06
CA THR A 113 -30.30 0.03 16.02
C THR A 113 -31.00 1.20 15.31
N ASN A 114 -32.23 0.93 14.86
CA ASN A 114 -33.25 1.97 14.68
C ASN A 114 -33.79 2.35 16.07
N PHE A 115 -33.73 3.62 16.47
CA PHE A 115 -34.77 4.25 17.29
C PHE A 115 -34.84 5.77 17.00
N PRO A 116 -36.05 6.37 17.05
CA PRO A 116 -36.29 7.72 16.55
C PRO A 116 -36.00 8.78 17.61
N ILE A 117 -35.45 9.93 17.20
CA ILE A 117 -35.40 11.12 18.06
C ILE A 117 -36.32 12.18 17.46
N ALA A 118 -37.43 12.40 18.16
CA ALA A 118 -38.30 13.55 18.01
C ALA A 118 -37.72 14.77 18.75
N HIS A 119 -38.12 15.95 18.25
CA HIS A 119 -38.09 17.29 18.86
C HIS A 119 -36.84 18.16 18.67
N SER A 120 -36.95 19.04 17.66
CA SER A 120 -36.33 20.37 17.60
C SER A 120 -37.17 21.38 18.40
N PRO A 121 -36.56 22.41 19.03
CA PRO A 121 -37.22 23.67 19.31
C PRO A 121 -36.90 24.74 18.25
N GLN A 122 -37.91 25.57 18.00
CA GLN A 122 -37.98 26.64 17.00
C GLN A 122 -37.31 27.94 17.45
N HIS A 123 -36.74 28.67 16.49
CA HIS A 123 -36.72 30.14 16.34
C HIS A 123 -36.22 30.38 14.90
N GLY A 124 -36.86 31.06 13.94
CA GLY A 124 -37.89 32.09 13.96
C GLY A 124 -37.32 33.31 13.22
N GLY A 125 -37.58 33.48 11.90
CA GLY A 125 -37.23 34.72 11.21
C GLY A 125 -37.04 34.72 9.68
N ILE A 126 -38.15 34.73 8.92
CA ILE A 126 -38.42 35.49 7.67
C ILE A 126 -37.57 35.24 6.39
N SER A 127 -38.26 34.70 5.37
CA SER A 127 -37.90 34.68 3.93
C SER A 127 -38.34 35.95 3.19
N PRO A 128 -37.93 36.13 1.91
CA PRO A 128 -38.97 35.95 0.87
C PRO A 128 -38.52 35.20 -0.41
N ILE A 129 -39.45 34.33 -0.89
CA ILE A 129 -39.90 34.06 -2.28
C ILE A 129 -38.87 33.41 -3.25
N SER A 130 -38.89 32.10 -3.56
CA SER A 130 -39.83 31.25 -4.38
C SER A 130 -39.77 31.61 -5.89
N SER A 131 -39.45 30.76 -6.89
CA SER A 131 -39.71 29.33 -7.21
C SER A 131 -38.95 28.94 -8.52
N PRO A 132 -39.00 27.71 -9.09
CA PRO A 132 -39.68 26.50 -8.63
C PRO A 132 -38.79 25.25 -8.46
N SER A 133 -39.31 24.40 -7.59
CA SER A 133 -38.94 23.03 -7.31
C SER A 133 -39.36 22.05 -8.42
N THR A 134 -38.53 21.03 -8.62
CA THR A 134 -38.96 19.68 -8.99
C THR A 134 -38.47 18.71 -7.93
N THR A 135 -39.44 18.12 -7.25
CA THR A 135 -39.49 16.84 -6.50
C THR A 135 -38.33 15.89 -6.84
N ASP A 136 -37.44 15.61 -5.88
CA ASP A 136 -37.54 14.57 -4.85
C ASP A 136 -36.93 13.24 -5.32
N SER A 137 -35.74 12.97 -4.79
CA SER A 137 -35.31 11.64 -4.39
C SER A 137 -34.07 11.80 -3.52
N SER A 138 -34.26 11.63 -2.22
CA SER A 138 -33.21 11.37 -1.24
C SER A 138 -32.39 10.16 -1.67
N SER A 139 -31.24 10.38 -2.30
CA SER A 139 -30.22 9.35 -2.43
C SER A 139 -29.34 9.40 -1.19
N THR A 140 -29.79 8.75 -0.12
CA THR A 140 -28.87 8.16 0.84
C THR A 140 -27.91 7.31 0.02
N SER A 141 -26.63 7.67 -0.04
CA SER A 141 -25.63 6.88 -0.74
C SER A 141 -25.42 5.58 0.04
N VAL A 142 -26.36 4.66 -0.14
CA VAL A 142 -26.18 3.26 0.20
C VAL A 142 -25.08 2.79 -0.74
N TYR A 143 -23.90 2.53 -0.19
CA TYR A 143 -22.85 1.79 -0.88
C TYR A 143 -23.46 0.47 -1.35
N CYS A 144 -23.82 0.39 -2.64
CA CYS A 144 -24.26 -0.84 -3.26
C CYS A 144 -23.03 -1.72 -3.45
N PHE A 145 -22.71 -2.52 -2.44
CA PHE A 145 -21.83 -3.68 -2.59
C PHE A 145 -22.51 -4.69 -3.52
N SER A 146 -21.96 -4.86 -4.72
CA SER A 146 -22.25 -6.05 -5.52
C SER A 146 -21.59 -7.26 -4.84
N PRO A 147 -22.30 -8.37 -4.62
CA PRO A 147 -21.72 -9.56 -4.02
C PRO A 147 -21.01 -10.38 -5.10
N SER A 148 -19.85 -9.89 -5.54
CA SER A 148 -18.80 -10.78 -6.04
C SER A 148 -17.81 -11.02 -4.90
N ASN A 149 -17.39 -12.26 -4.70
CA ASN A 149 -16.34 -12.68 -3.76
C ASN A 149 -14.96 -12.05 -4.09
N SER A 150 -14.86 -10.72 -4.08
CA SER A 150 -13.63 -9.97 -4.29
C SER A 150 -13.25 -9.31 -2.97
N SER A 151 -12.36 -9.95 -2.23
CA SER A 151 -11.63 -9.28 -1.14
C SER A 151 -11.06 -7.95 -1.66
N LEU A 152 -11.14 -6.88 -0.86
CA LEU A 152 -10.56 -5.58 -1.18
C LEU A 152 -9.08 -5.72 -1.59
N PRO A 153 -8.55 -4.85 -2.47
CA PRO A 153 -7.18 -4.96 -2.94
C PRO A 153 -6.18 -4.87 -1.78
N ARG A 154 -5.10 -5.65 -1.88
CA ARG A 154 -3.98 -5.63 -0.93
C ARG A 154 -2.82 -4.89 -1.56
N LEU A 155 -2.59 -3.67 -1.12
CA LEU A 155 -1.65 -2.73 -1.71
C LEU A 155 -0.34 -2.68 -0.93
N ASP A 156 0.72 -2.21 -1.61
CA ASP A 156 2.06 -1.99 -1.02
C ASP A 156 2.59 -3.15 -0.16
N PRO A 157 2.56 -4.42 -0.60
CA PRO A 157 2.98 -5.53 0.26
C PRO A 157 4.49 -5.50 0.55
N LYS A 158 4.87 -5.75 1.81
CA LYS A 158 6.26 -5.79 2.25
C LYS A 158 6.57 -6.97 3.15
N LEU A 159 7.63 -7.71 2.79
CA LEU A 159 8.17 -8.80 3.59
C LEU A 159 8.89 -8.22 4.82
N GLY A 160 8.65 -8.81 5.97
CA GLY A 160 9.24 -8.39 7.24
C GLY A 160 8.94 -9.35 8.36
N GLY A 161 8.85 -8.82 9.58
CA GLY A 161 8.92 -9.60 10.81
C GLY A 161 10.36 -10.00 11.15
N CYS A 162 10.63 -10.22 12.44
CA CYS A 162 11.97 -10.60 12.88
C CYS A 162 12.44 -11.94 12.27
N ASN A 163 11.50 -12.84 11.98
CA ASN A 163 11.73 -14.15 11.38
C ASN A 163 11.64 -14.13 9.85
N ARG A 164 11.34 -12.98 9.22
CA ARG A 164 11.15 -12.83 7.76
C ARG A 164 10.04 -13.70 7.19
N ASP A 165 8.99 -13.91 7.97
CA ASP A 165 7.85 -14.77 7.70
C ASP A 165 6.51 -14.02 7.79
N LEU A 166 6.55 -12.68 7.76
CA LEU A 166 5.35 -11.84 7.78
C LEU A 166 5.32 -10.93 6.57
N ILE A 167 4.12 -10.69 6.05
CA ILE A 167 3.87 -9.75 4.98
C ILE A 167 2.90 -8.71 5.49
N ALA A 168 3.36 -7.46 5.59
CA ALA A 168 2.48 -6.34 5.87
C ALA A 168 1.97 -5.76 4.55
N PHE A 169 0.74 -5.27 4.52
CA PHE A 169 0.13 -4.64 3.36
C PHE A 169 -0.94 -3.64 3.80
N ILE A 170 -1.37 -2.80 2.87
CA ILE A 170 -2.49 -1.89 3.05
C ILE A 170 -3.76 -2.54 2.51
N ARG A 171 -4.83 -2.53 3.29
CA ARG A 171 -6.19 -2.84 2.85
C ARG A 171 -7.14 -1.90 3.54
N ASP A 172 -8.00 -1.25 2.74
CA ASP A 172 -9.01 -0.32 3.24
C ASP A 172 -8.42 0.76 4.15
N HIS A 173 -7.40 1.48 3.66
CA HIS A 173 -6.69 2.54 4.40
C HIS A 173 -6.03 2.14 5.73
N ASP A 174 -6.00 0.85 6.05
CA ASP A 174 -5.39 0.30 7.26
C ASP A 174 -4.24 -0.65 6.96
N ILE A 175 -3.35 -0.78 7.94
CA ILE A 175 -2.24 -1.73 7.93
C ILE A 175 -2.76 -3.10 8.37
N TRP A 176 -2.45 -4.11 7.57
CA TRP A 176 -2.68 -5.51 7.87
C TRP A 176 -1.38 -6.28 7.81
N VAL A 177 -1.33 -7.42 8.50
CA VAL A 177 -0.25 -8.39 8.38
C VAL A 177 -0.82 -9.76 8.05
N THR A 178 -0.11 -10.55 7.26
CA THR A 178 -0.44 -11.96 7.00
C THR A 178 0.80 -12.83 7.15
N THR A 179 0.59 -14.07 7.59
CA THR A 179 1.56 -15.15 7.43
C THR A 179 1.49 -15.71 6.00
N PRO A 180 2.53 -16.45 5.53
CA PRO A 180 2.50 -17.17 4.27
C PRO A 180 1.33 -18.15 4.12
N ASN A 181 0.77 -18.63 5.24
CA ASN A 181 -0.37 -19.54 5.27
C ASN A 181 -1.72 -18.80 5.23
N GLY A 182 -1.72 -17.46 5.13
CA GLY A 182 -2.94 -16.67 4.99
C GLY A 182 -3.64 -16.30 6.30
N CYS A 183 -2.97 -16.43 7.44
CA CYS A 183 -3.51 -15.95 8.72
C CYS A 183 -3.35 -14.43 8.78
N GLU A 184 -4.43 -13.69 8.53
CA GLU A 184 -4.43 -12.23 8.48
C GLU A 184 -4.78 -11.60 9.84
N THR A 185 -4.18 -10.46 10.15
CA THR A 185 -4.47 -9.67 11.34
C THR A 185 -4.46 -8.19 10.99
N GLN A 186 -5.56 -7.49 11.32
CA GLN A 186 -5.65 -6.04 11.19
C GLN A 186 -4.84 -5.38 12.29
N LEU A 187 -4.00 -4.42 11.93
CA LEU A 187 -3.12 -3.72 12.87
C LEU A 187 -3.60 -2.31 13.20
N THR A 188 -4.31 -1.64 12.30
CA THR A 188 -4.86 -0.29 12.53
C THR A 188 -6.35 -0.24 12.17
N PHE A 189 -7.08 0.71 12.75
CA PHE A 189 -8.54 0.78 12.65
C PHE A 189 -8.99 2.22 12.35
N HIS A 190 -8.71 2.71 11.14
CA HIS A 190 -8.96 4.11 10.78
C HIS A 190 -10.45 4.51 10.95
N ASN A 191 -11.39 3.61 10.63
CA ASN A 191 -12.83 3.84 10.79
C ASN A 191 -13.25 4.11 12.24
N GLU A 192 -12.59 3.48 13.23
CA GLU A 192 -12.88 3.75 14.65
C GLU A 192 -12.38 5.14 15.09
N LEU A 193 -11.37 5.66 14.39
CA LEU A 193 -10.75 6.95 14.66
C LEU A 193 -11.40 8.12 13.90
N ASP A 194 -12.26 7.82 12.92
CA ASP A 194 -13.10 8.78 12.19
C ASP A 194 -14.59 8.43 12.32
N PRO A 195 -15.20 8.64 13.52
CA PRO A 195 -16.58 8.24 13.78
C PRO A 195 -17.61 9.00 12.94
N ASN A 196 -17.22 10.12 12.33
CA ASN A 196 -18.08 10.88 11.41
C ASN A 196 -18.02 10.33 9.97
N GLY A 197 -17.16 9.35 9.70
CA GLY A 197 -17.04 8.70 8.39
C GLY A 197 -16.63 9.67 7.29
N THR A 198 -15.76 10.64 7.59
CA THR A 198 -15.27 11.62 6.60
C THR A 198 -14.36 11.00 5.54
N ALA A 199 -13.98 9.73 5.72
CA ALA A 199 -13.09 8.96 4.85
C ALA A 199 -11.75 9.67 4.61
N ALA A 200 -11.33 10.49 5.57
CA ALA A 200 -10.16 11.36 5.45
C ALA A 200 -8.95 10.84 6.22
N LEU A 201 -9.12 9.77 7.01
CA LEU A 201 -8.05 9.20 7.82
C LEU A 201 -7.49 7.94 7.15
N SER A 202 -6.17 7.80 7.15
CA SER A 202 -5.50 6.58 6.72
C SER A 202 -4.28 6.26 7.58
N CYS A 203 -3.91 4.99 7.62
CA CYS A 203 -2.77 4.47 8.36
C CYS A 203 -1.81 3.76 7.41
N GLY A 204 -0.58 4.26 7.30
CA GLY A 204 0.45 3.65 6.46
C GLY A 204 0.32 3.94 4.96
N VAL A 205 -0.63 4.79 4.56
CA VAL A 205 -0.81 5.25 3.18
C VAL A 205 -0.15 6.62 3.00
N ALA A 206 0.55 6.81 1.87
CA ALA A 206 1.06 8.13 1.51
C ALA A 206 -0.06 8.95 0.83
N GLU A 207 -0.23 10.20 1.24
CA GLU A 207 -1.15 11.16 0.64
C GLU A 207 -0.74 11.58 -0.77
N PHE A 208 -1.67 12.22 -1.49
CA PHE A 208 -1.49 12.59 -2.90
C PHE A 208 -0.18 13.34 -3.18
N VAL A 209 0.13 14.39 -2.41
CA VAL A 209 1.33 15.22 -2.61
C VAL A 209 2.60 14.41 -2.46
N MET A 210 2.64 13.48 -1.50
CA MET A 210 3.82 12.66 -1.27
C MET A 210 4.10 11.72 -2.43
N GLN A 211 3.04 11.21 -3.06
CA GLN A 211 3.17 10.35 -4.23
C GLN A 211 3.58 11.16 -5.47
N GLU A 212 2.93 12.30 -5.73
CA GLU A 212 3.12 13.06 -6.98
C GLU A 212 4.39 13.92 -6.98
N GLU A 213 4.69 14.60 -5.87
CA GLU A 213 5.77 15.60 -5.82
C GLU A 213 7.06 15.04 -5.17
N PHE A 214 6.93 14.13 -4.20
CA PHE A 214 8.05 13.61 -3.41
C PHE A 214 8.44 12.17 -3.74
N TYR A 215 7.72 11.51 -4.65
CA TYR A 215 7.97 10.12 -5.07
C TYR A 215 7.98 9.11 -3.90
N ARG A 216 7.23 9.42 -2.83
CA ARG A 216 7.03 8.54 -1.68
C ARG A 216 5.67 7.85 -1.79
N TYR A 217 5.71 6.55 -2.05
CA TYR A 217 4.50 5.74 -2.31
C TYR A 217 4.06 4.85 -1.14
N THR A 218 4.61 5.08 0.05
CA THR A 218 4.32 4.30 1.25
C THR A 218 4.35 5.18 2.48
N GLY A 219 3.50 4.86 3.46
CA GLY A 219 3.46 5.52 4.76
C GLY A 219 3.86 4.62 5.93
N TYR A 220 4.37 3.40 5.69
CA TYR A 220 4.76 2.48 6.77
C TYR A 220 6.07 1.73 6.51
N TYR A 221 6.75 1.37 7.60
CA TYR A 221 8.08 0.78 7.59
C TYR A 221 8.19 -0.28 8.68
N TRP A 222 8.61 -1.49 8.31
CA TRP A 222 8.92 -2.54 9.26
C TRP A 222 9.99 -2.08 10.25
N GLY A 223 9.82 -2.43 11.52
CA GLY A 223 10.87 -2.32 12.50
C GLY A 223 12.12 -3.11 12.09
N PRO A 224 13.32 -2.68 12.49
CA PRO A 224 14.53 -3.41 12.17
C PRO A 224 14.46 -4.83 12.74
N PRO A 225 15.10 -5.83 12.09
CA PRO A 225 15.18 -7.17 12.65
C PRO A 225 15.76 -7.13 14.07
N SER A 226 14.95 -7.45 15.06
CA SER A 226 15.39 -7.53 16.46
C SER A 226 15.91 -8.94 16.72
N ILE A 227 17.08 -9.06 17.35
CA ILE A 227 17.49 -10.32 17.97
C ILE A 227 16.56 -10.49 19.16
N LYS A 228 15.58 -11.40 19.07
CA LYS A 228 14.66 -11.72 20.17
C LYS A 228 15.50 -12.04 21.42
N THR A 229 15.65 -11.04 22.29
CA THR A 229 16.43 -11.18 23.53
C THR A 229 15.56 -11.82 24.61
N TYR A 230 14.23 -11.71 24.46
CA TYR A 230 13.23 -12.25 25.37
C TYR A 230 12.07 -12.88 24.59
N MET A 231 11.40 -13.86 25.19
CA MET A 231 10.28 -14.60 24.57
C MET A 231 9.06 -13.72 24.21
N ASN A 232 9.00 -12.48 24.71
CA ASN A 232 7.88 -11.55 24.52
C ASN A 232 8.16 -10.40 23.55
N ASP A 233 9.23 -10.48 22.74
CA ASP A 233 9.53 -9.40 21.79
C ASP A 233 8.43 -9.30 20.73
N ARG A 234 7.80 -8.13 20.66
CA ARG A 234 6.69 -7.83 19.74
C ARG A 234 7.23 -7.35 18.41
N GLU A 235 6.53 -7.68 17.33
CA GLU A 235 6.76 -7.08 16.03
C GLU A 235 6.36 -5.61 16.06
N LYS A 236 7.04 -4.80 15.25
CA LYS A 236 6.84 -3.34 15.23
C LYS A 236 6.76 -2.85 13.80
N ILE A 237 5.84 -1.92 13.56
CA ILE A 237 5.77 -1.16 12.32
C ILE A 237 5.67 0.32 12.69
N LEU A 238 6.60 1.12 12.16
CA LEU A 238 6.51 2.58 12.16
C LEU A 238 5.57 2.98 11.02
N TYR A 239 4.62 3.88 11.27
CA TYR A 239 3.72 4.36 10.23
C TYR A 239 3.30 5.81 10.45
N LEU A 240 2.82 6.41 9.37
CA LEU A 240 2.13 7.69 9.40
C LEU A 240 0.63 7.46 9.46
N GLN A 241 0.01 8.07 10.46
CA GLN A 241 -1.43 8.28 10.47
C GLN A 241 -1.69 9.64 9.81
N VAL A 242 -2.36 9.62 8.67
CA VAL A 242 -2.59 10.81 7.84
C VAL A 242 -4.05 11.21 7.91
N SER A 243 -4.31 12.49 8.17
CA SER A 243 -5.64 13.10 8.11
C SER A 243 -5.71 14.14 6.99
N GLU A 244 -6.57 13.88 6.01
CA GLU A 244 -6.87 14.77 4.89
C GLU A 244 -8.15 15.60 5.13
N ALA A 245 -8.66 15.65 6.37
CA ALA A 245 -9.96 16.25 6.68
C ALA A 245 -10.04 17.75 6.30
N MET A 246 -8.91 18.45 6.43
CA MET A 246 -8.76 19.87 6.09
C MET A 246 -8.33 20.12 4.65
N VAL A 247 -8.10 19.07 3.86
CA VAL A 247 -7.72 19.19 2.45
C VAL A 247 -8.97 19.37 1.60
N ASP A 248 -8.95 20.35 0.72
CA ASP A 248 -10.05 20.64 -0.20
C ASP A 248 -10.41 19.42 -1.06
N LEU A 249 -11.72 19.24 -1.31
CA LEU A 249 -12.23 18.27 -2.26
C LEU A 249 -12.38 18.90 -3.65
N VAL A 250 -11.98 18.16 -4.68
CA VAL A 250 -12.25 18.48 -6.08
C VAL A 250 -13.00 17.33 -6.73
N SER A 251 -13.98 17.63 -7.57
CA SER A 251 -14.75 16.65 -8.32
C SER A 251 -14.14 16.44 -9.71
N ILE A 252 -13.77 15.21 -10.02
CA ILE A 252 -13.20 14.81 -11.31
C ILE A 252 -14.20 13.86 -12.00
N PRO A 253 -14.53 14.06 -13.29
CA PRO A 253 -15.39 13.14 -14.03
C PRO A 253 -14.79 11.73 -14.08
N LYS A 254 -15.60 10.71 -13.80
CA LYS A 254 -15.16 9.32 -13.89
C LYS A 254 -15.00 8.90 -15.37
N PRO A 255 -13.85 8.37 -15.78
CA PRO A 255 -13.68 7.85 -17.13
C PRO A 255 -14.69 6.73 -17.42
N GLY A 256 -15.45 6.85 -18.51
CA GLY A 256 -16.36 5.79 -18.97
C GLY A 256 -17.78 5.83 -18.40
N SER A 257 -18.11 6.74 -17.48
CA SER A 257 -19.49 6.97 -17.04
C SER A 257 -19.99 8.38 -17.40
N GLN A 258 -21.24 8.45 -17.89
CA GLN A 258 -21.86 9.71 -18.32
C GLN A 258 -22.38 10.47 -17.10
N GLY A 259 -21.69 11.55 -16.73
CA GLY A 259 -22.14 12.49 -15.70
C GLY A 259 -21.83 12.09 -14.25
N GLU A 260 -21.18 10.94 -14.02
CA GLU A 260 -20.67 10.62 -12.68
C GLU A 260 -19.35 11.34 -12.41
N VAL A 261 -19.28 11.96 -11.25
CA VAL A 261 -18.06 12.58 -10.74
C VAL A 261 -17.54 11.80 -9.55
N GLU A 262 -16.25 11.96 -9.29
CA GLU A 262 -15.55 11.37 -8.17
C GLU A 262 -14.80 12.46 -7.42
N GLU A 263 -14.87 12.42 -6.09
CA GLU A 263 -14.23 13.42 -5.26
C GLU A 263 -12.82 12.98 -4.86
N TYR A 264 -11.90 13.95 -4.87
CA TYR A 264 -10.49 13.77 -4.55
C TYR A 264 -10.03 14.85 -3.59
N ARG A 265 -9.28 14.47 -2.57
CA ARG A 265 -8.53 15.40 -1.73
C ARG A 265 -7.37 15.96 -2.54
N TYR A 266 -7.37 17.27 -2.79
CA TYR A 266 -6.36 17.94 -3.61
C TYR A 266 -5.92 19.26 -2.96
N PRO A 267 -4.73 19.30 -2.33
CA PRO A 267 -4.22 20.52 -1.72
C PRO A 267 -3.69 21.46 -2.80
N LYS A 268 -4.44 22.52 -3.06
CA LYS A 268 -4.04 23.58 -3.98
C LYS A 268 -2.92 24.40 -3.35
N ALA A 269 -2.14 25.08 -4.19
CA ALA A 269 -1.13 26.02 -3.70
C ALA A 269 -1.77 27.07 -2.78
N GLY A 270 -1.27 27.17 -1.54
CA GLY A 270 -1.75 28.11 -0.54
C GLY A 270 -2.95 27.63 0.31
N THR A 271 -3.48 26.42 0.06
CA THR A 271 -4.50 25.79 0.94
C THR A 271 -3.84 24.83 1.94
N LEU A 272 -4.62 24.30 2.89
CA LEU A 272 -4.12 23.37 3.89
C LEU A 272 -3.76 22.01 3.27
N ASN A 273 -2.65 21.43 3.74
CA ASN A 273 -2.23 20.07 3.42
C ASN A 273 -2.84 19.05 4.39
N ALA A 274 -2.58 17.77 4.10
CA ALA A 274 -2.85 16.68 5.02
C ALA A 274 -1.98 16.80 6.28
N VAL A 275 -2.51 16.40 7.43
CA VAL A 275 -1.77 16.36 8.70
C VAL A 275 -1.27 14.95 8.94
N SER A 276 0.04 14.78 9.09
CA SER A 276 0.67 13.49 9.39
C SER A 276 1.11 13.41 10.85
N ASP A 277 0.78 12.30 11.53
CA ASP A 277 1.31 11.96 12.85
C ASP A 277 2.12 10.65 12.80
N LEU A 278 3.24 10.61 13.50
CA LEU A 278 4.16 9.48 13.49
C LEU A 278 3.81 8.51 14.63
N GLN A 279 3.53 7.25 14.28
CA GLN A 279 3.11 6.22 15.22
C GLN A 279 3.86 4.90 15.04
N ILE A 280 3.84 4.07 16.08
CA ILE A 280 4.34 2.71 16.08
C ILE A 280 3.21 1.78 16.50
N VAL A 281 2.94 0.74 15.72
CA VAL A 281 2.09 -0.37 16.15
C VAL A 281 2.98 -1.53 16.59
N GLU A 282 2.76 -2.04 17.80
CA GLU A 282 3.38 -3.25 18.32
C GLU A 282 2.37 -4.39 18.38
N PHE A 283 2.72 -5.57 17.88
CA PHE A 283 1.79 -6.69 17.83
C PHE A 283 2.50 -8.04 17.98
N THR A 284 1.73 -9.06 18.32
CA THR A 284 2.15 -10.46 18.26
C THR A 284 1.47 -11.10 17.06
N PRO A 285 2.22 -11.60 16.06
CA PRO A 285 1.63 -12.21 14.88
C PRO A 285 0.83 -13.46 15.28
N ARG A 286 -0.33 -13.65 14.63
CA ARG A 286 -1.14 -14.85 14.77
C ARG A 286 -0.73 -15.86 13.70
N TYR A 287 -0.38 -17.09 14.08
CA TYR A 287 0.01 -18.14 13.14
C TYR A 287 -1.10 -19.17 12.88
N SER A 288 -2.12 -19.22 13.72
CA SER A 288 -3.34 -20.02 13.51
C SER A 288 -4.59 -19.28 14.01
N GLU A 289 -5.76 -19.60 13.44
CA GLU A 289 -7.04 -19.00 13.86
C GLU A 289 -7.40 -19.30 15.33
N GLU A 290 -6.91 -20.41 15.86
CA GLU A 290 -7.15 -20.84 17.24
C GLU A 290 -6.28 -20.11 18.26
N GLU A 291 -5.24 -19.41 17.80
CA GLU A 291 -4.29 -18.70 18.66
C GLU A 291 -4.88 -17.39 19.18
N VAL A 292 -5.13 -17.35 20.49
CA VAL A 292 -5.57 -16.13 21.18
C VAL A 292 -4.37 -15.22 21.39
N THR A 293 -4.25 -14.18 20.57
CA THR A 293 -3.27 -13.11 20.72
C THR A 293 -3.91 -11.86 21.30
N TYR A 294 -3.12 -11.06 22.03
CA TYR A 294 -3.55 -9.72 22.41
C TYR A 294 -3.60 -8.84 21.16
N GLY A 295 -4.56 -7.90 21.13
CA GLY A 295 -4.67 -6.93 20.06
C GLY A 295 -3.42 -6.06 19.89
N PRO A 296 -3.27 -5.41 18.72
CA PRO A 296 -2.16 -4.48 18.49
C PRO A 296 -2.17 -3.34 19.51
N VAL A 297 -0.98 -2.86 19.88
CA VAL A 297 -0.78 -1.72 20.76
C VAL A 297 -0.18 -0.57 19.95
N HIS A 298 -0.95 0.49 19.78
CA HIS A 298 -0.53 1.71 19.12
C HIS A 298 0.19 2.64 20.09
N LYS A 299 1.32 3.18 19.66
CA LYS A 299 2.14 4.14 20.38
C LYS A 299 2.30 5.36 19.52
N ARG A 300 2.10 6.52 20.12
CA ARG A 300 2.34 7.81 19.48
C ARG A 300 3.23 8.68 20.35
N LEU A 301 3.88 9.65 19.72
CA LEU A 301 4.53 10.72 20.43
C LEU A 301 3.50 11.57 21.19
N TRP A 302 3.84 12.03 22.39
CA TRP A 302 2.91 12.76 23.27
C TRP A 302 3.57 13.98 23.92
N GLY A 303 2.75 15.00 24.19
CA GLY A 303 3.15 16.17 24.96
C GLY A 303 4.32 16.93 24.31
N PRO A 304 5.39 17.27 25.06
CA PRO A 304 6.56 17.95 24.49
C PRO A 304 7.28 17.16 23.39
N ALA A 305 7.06 15.85 23.30
CA ALA A 305 7.65 15.00 22.28
C ALA A 305 6.77 14.86 21.02
N ALA A 306 5.55 15.41 21.00
CA ALA A 306 4.69 15.37 19.82
C ALA A 306 5.37 16.01 18.61
N LEU A 307 5.06 15.53 17.41
CA LEU A 307 5.77 15.90 16.19
C LEU A 307 5.72 17.41 15.91
N ASP A 308 4.55 18.03 16.12
CA ASP A 308 4.31 19.46 15.98
C ASP A 308 5.04 20.32 17.05
N LYS A 309 5.47 19.71 18.15
CA LYS A 309 6.27 20.37 19.19
C LYS A 309 7.76 20.25 18.94
N LEU A 310 8.22 19.07 18.52
CA LEU A 310 9.63 18.83 18.20
C LEU A 310 10.04 19.52 16.90
N PHE A 311 9.14 19.54 15.91
CA PHE A 311 9.39 20.10 14.59
C PHE A 311 8.24 21.05 14.20
N PRO A 312 8.15 22.25 14.78
CA PRO A 312 6.98 23.13 14.61
C PRO A 312 6.73 23.61 13.18
N TRP A 313 7.73 23.48 12.30
CA TRP A 313 7.66 23.93 10.90
C TRP A 313 7.62 22.75 9.92
N VAL A 314 7.40 21.52 10.42
CA VAL A 314 7.26 20.35 9.57
C VAL A 314 5.91 20.40 8.86
N GLU A 315 5.96 20.34 7.53
CA GLU A 315 4.77 20.25 6.67
C GLU A 315 4.70 18.86 6.01
N TYR A 316 5.85 18.33 5.61
CA TYR A 316 6.00 17.06 4.90
C TYR A 316 7.03 16.19 5.63
N ILE A 317 6.74 14.89 5.73
CA ILE A 317 7.62 13.88 6.33
C ILE A 317 8.22 13.03 5.22
#